data_AF-A0A6I3B955-F1
#
_entry.id   AF-A0A6I3B955-F1
#
_cell.length_a   1.000
_cell.length_b   1.000
_cell.length_c   1.000
_cell.angle_alpha   90.00
_cell.angle_beta   90.00
_cell.angle_gamma   90.00
#
_symmetry.space_group_name_H-M   'P 1'
#
loop_
_entity.id
_entity.type
_entity.pdbx_description
1 polymer ?
#
loop_
_entity_poly.entity_id
_entity_poly.type
_entity_poly.pdbx_seq_one_letter_code
_entity_poly.pdbx_strand_id
1 'polypeptide(L)'
;MTSFLLQRLVLPRAETTEPLLYVRTQGDVSFANETAVLVKGAELSFDTSFGVFAAGRWKRLTSVDCLSVTVHASGSGRIELVGVRSVVRGLSLQEKIVASSGISSSGKTTLEVPDFAKTFIGTYFIRVSAEQSDVVVSGGQWTTTTTAPREVRLSLSITTFNRQDYVKPTVAKVLQLVENVDSLRDRMRILVVDNARNINFDTAPNAPITVVQNPNLGGAGGFARGIIHLRDEGWSTHVLLMDDDITLEPEALVRTFALFTFARDANLCIHGAMLSEEQAWMQFEAGSKYRWRSLYPLRAIGREDDLRERKLALRDAHEKKFAYTAWWYTAFPISITRDNPLPV
;
A
#
# COMPACT_ATOMS: atom_id res chain seq x y z
N MET A 1 2.10 -9.84 -23.75
CA MET A 1 1.24 -9.00 -22.89
C MET A 1 2.12 -8.42 -21.80
N THR A 2 2.09 -7.11 -21.57
CA THR A 2 2.86 -6.46 -20.51
C THR A 2 2.20 -6.72 -19.16
N SER A 3 2.98 -7.16 -18.18
CA SER A 3 2.52 -7.38 -16.81
C SER A 3 2.57 -6.06 -16.02
N PHE A 4 1.58 -5.81 -15.16
CA PHE A 4 1.48 -4.62 -14.32
C PHE A 4 1.54 -4.99 -12.83
N LEU A 5 2.36 -4.30 -12.05
CA LEU A 5 2.52 -4.50 -10.61
C LEU A 5 1.31 -3.96 -9.82
N LEU A 6 0.66 -4.84 -9.04
CA LEU A 6 -0.46 -4.45 -8.17
C LEU A 6 -0.04 -4.27 -6.70
N GLN A 7 0.84 -5.16 -6.23
CA GLN A 7 1.28 -5.20 -4.84
C GLN A 7 2.57 -6.02 -4.75
N ARG A 8 3.54 -5.59 -3.93
CA ARG A 8 4.72 -6.40 -3.59
C ARG A 8 4.49 -7.22 -2.32
N LEU A 9 5.17 -8.36 -2.25
CA LEU A 9 5.34 -9.13 -1.02
C LEU A 9 6.58 -8.57 -0.32
N VAL A 10 6.37 -7.78 0.72
CA VAL A 10 7.42 -7.09 1.47
C VAL A 10 7.76 -7.88 2.72
N LEU A 11 9.05 -8.07 2.96
CA LEU A 11 9.57 -8.70 4.17
C LEU A 11 9.85 -7.63 5.24
N PRO A 12 9.78 -7.98 6.53
CA PRO A 12 10.21 -7.08 7.59
C PRO A 12 11.71 -6.79 7.45
N ARG A 13 12.08 -5.54 7.71
CA ARG A 13 13.47 -5.06 7.73
C ARG A 13 14.01 -5.01 9.14
N ALA A 14 15.31 -4.74 9.29
CA ALA A 14 15.96 -4.63 10.59
C ALA A 14 15.32 -3.56 11.49
N GLU A 15 14.84 -2.46 10.89
CA GLU A 15 14.15 -1.36 11.56
C GLU A 15 12.65 -1.62 11.80
N THR A 16 12.10 -2.75 11.35
CA THR A 16 10.68 -3.06 11.50
C THR A 16 10.37 -3.43 12.93
N THR A 17 9.63 -2.55 13.62
CA THR A 17 9.24 -2.73 15.02
C THR A 17 8.15 -3.79 15.21
N GLU A 18 7.35 -4.06 14.17
CA GLU A 18 6.27 -5.06 14.21
C GLU A 18 6.29 -5.99 12.98
N PRO A 19 7.12 -7.05 12.98
CA PRO A 19 7.24 -7.98 11.87
C PRO A 19 5.94 -8.75 11.53
N LEU A 20 5.04 -8.93 12.52
CA LEU A 20 3.78 -9.67 12.32
C LEU A 20 2.77 -8.95 11.41
N LEU A 21 3.01 -7.67 11.08
CA LEU A 21 2.24 -6.99 10.04
C LEU A 21 2.60 -7.50 8.64
N TYR A 22 3.81 -8.05 8.46
CA TYR A 22 4.37 -8.46 7.16
C TYR A 22 4.30 -9.96 6.96
N VAL A 23 4.75 -10.75 7.94
CA VAL A 23 4.86 -12.21 7.80
C VAL A 23 4.61 -12.94 9.13
N ARG A 24 4.20 -14.20 9.03
CA ARG A 24 4.21 -15.16 10.13
C ARG A 24 5.24 -16.25 9.83
N THR A 25 5.86 -16.77 10.87
CA THR A 25 6.89 -17.80 10.75
C THR A 25 6.54 -19.00 11.62
N GLN A 26 6.96 -20.18 11.16
CA GLN A 26 6.96 -21.41 11.94
C GLN A 26 8.31 -22.09 11.76
N GLY A 27 8.90 -22.59 12.83
CA GLY A 27 10.26 -23.12 12.81
C GLY A 27 11.32 -22.03 12.86
N ASP A 28 12.53 -22.36 12.40
CA ASP A 28 13.69 -21.45 12.45
C ASP A 28 13.74 -20.56 11.19
N VAL A 29 13.40 -19.29 11.38
CA VAL A 29 13.38 -18.27 10.33
C VAL A 29 14.12 -17.03 10.84
N SER A 30 15.09 -16.56 10.06
CA SER A 30 15.83 -15.33 10.34
C SER A 30 15.66 -14.30 9.22
N PHE A 31 15.77 -13.02 9.56
CA PHE A 31 15.66 -11.90 8.60
C PHE A 31 16.99 -11.16 8.53
N ALA A 32 17.53 -11.01 7.31
CA ALA A 32 18.78 -10.29 7.07
C ALA A 32 18.78 -9.70 5.65
N ASN A 33 19.28 -8.45 5.50
CA ASN A 33 19.51 -7.81 4.20
C ASN A 33 18.30 -7.89 3.24
N GLU A 34 17.10 -7.54 3.70
CA GLU A 34 15.84 -7.63 2.92
C GLU A 34 15.46 -9.06 2.45
N THR A 35 16.03 -10.08 3.09
CA THR A 35 15.71 -11.49 2.85
C THR A 35 15.30 -12.20 4.13
N ALA A 36 14.55 -13.30 3.96
CA ALA A 36 14.22 -14.24 5.02
C ALA A 36 14.89 -15.58 4.71
N VAL A 37 15.62 -16.14 5.66
CA VAL A 37 16.24 -17.46 5.57
C VAL A 37 15.43 -18.42 6.41
N LEU A 38 14.84 -19.42 5.77
CA LEU A 38 14.07 -20.50 6.36
C LEU A 38 14.96 -21.73 6.43
N VAL A 39 15.26 -22.20 7.63
CA VAL A 39 15.95 -23.49 7.80
C VAL A 39 15.03 -24.61 7.35
N LYS A 40 15.59 -25.70 6.83
CA LYS A 40 14.82 -26.91 6.46
C LYS A 40 13.74 -27.26 7.49
N GLY A 41 12.49 -27.36 7.05
CA GLY A 41 11.32 -27.63 7.89
C GLY A 41 10.61 -26.38 8.42
N ALA A 42 11.18 -25.19 8.23
CA ALA A 42 10.55 -23.92 8.56
C ALA A 42 9.60 -23.43 7.45
N GLU A 43 8.71 -22.53 7.83
CA GLU A 43 7.70 -21.93 6.98
C GLU A 43 7.60 -20.42 7.23
N LEU A 44 7.33 -19.68 6.15
CA LEU A 44 6.99 -18.27 6.16
C LEU A 44 5.66 -18.06 5.42
N SER A 45 4.77 -17.28 6.01
CA SER A 45 3.43 -17.03 5.48
C SER A 45 3.10 -15.53 5.46
N PHE A 46 2.49 -15.08 4.36
CA PHE A 46 2.03 -13.70 4.15
C PHE A 46 0.55 -13.51 4.53
N ASP A 47 0.01 -14.32 5.46
CA ASP A 47 -1.35 -14.21 6.02
C ASP A 47 -1.45 -13.14 7.12
N THR A 48 -1.00 -11.94 6.75
CA THR A 48 -0.83 -10.77 7.60
C THR A 48 -1.47 -9.54 6.95
N SER A 49 -1.69 -8.48 7.73
CA SER A 49 -2.38 -7.28 7.26
C SER A 49 -1.69 -6.60 6.08
N PHE A 50 -0.36 -6.68 5.98
CA PHE A 50 0.38 -6.17 4.82
C PHE A 50 0.68 -7.27 3.78
N GLY A 51 0.72 -8.55 4.16
CA GLY A 51 1.09 -9.63 3.23
C GLY A 51 -0.03 -10.06 2.28
N VAL A 52 -1.29 -10.00 2.72
CA VAL A 52 -2.42 -10.54 1.95
C VAL A 52 -2.74 -9.71 0.70
N PHE A 53 -3.24 -10.37 -0.35
CA PHE A 53 -3.91 -9.73 -1.47
C PHE A 53 -5.43 -9.75 -1.27
N ALA A 54 -6.02 -8.58 -1.08
CA ALA A 54 -7.45 -8.40 -0.80
C ALA A 54 -8.33 -8.57 -2.05
N ALA A 55 -8.38 -9.77 -2.63
CA ALA A 55 -9.05 -10.08 -3.89
C ALA A 55 -10.50 -9.60 -3.99
N GLY A 56 -11.28 -9.72 -2.91
CA GLY A 56 -12.67 -9.26 -2.87
C GLY A 56 -12.77 -7.76 -3.13
N ARG A 57 -11.93 -6.96 -2.47
CA ARG A 57 -11.84 -5.50 -2.70
C ARG A 57 -11.43 -5.18 -4.13
N TRP A 58 -10.40 -5.84 -4.64
CA TRP A 58 -9.93 -5.63 -6.01
C TRP A 58 -11.04 -5.92 -7.03
N LYS A 59 -11.78 -7.04 -6.89
CA LYS A 59 -12.90 -7.37 -7.77
C LYS A 59 -14.05 -6.35 -7.70
N ARG A 60 -14.36 -5.84 -6.49
CA ARG A 60 -15.42 -4.84 -6.29
C ARG A 60 -15.06 -3.49 -6.88
N LEU A 61 -13.81 -3.04 -6.71
CA LEU A 61 -13.39 -1.67 -7.01
C LEU A 61 -12.70 -1.51 -8.36
N THR A 62 -12.19 -2.58 -8.97
CA THR A 62 -11.31 -2.49 -10.15
C THR A 62 -11.75 -3.37 -11.30
N SER A 63 -11.20 -3.08 -12.48
CA SER A 63 -11.36 -3.83 -13.72
C SER A 63 -10.47 -5.07 -13.84
N VAL A 64 -9.57 -5.33 -12.86
CA VAL A 64 -8.64 -6.47 -12.86
C VAL A 64 -9.40 -7.79 -12.95
N ASP A 65 -9.11 -8.61 -13.97
CA ASP A 65 -9.79 -9.88 -14.25
C ASP A 65 -8.86 -11.11 -14.19
N CYS A 66 -7.55 -10.88 -14.29
CA CYS A 66 -6.50 -11.89 -14.18
C CYS A 66 -5.48 -11.48 -13.11
N LEU A 67 -4.92 -12.47 -12.41
CA LEU A 67 -4.00 -12.24 -11.31
C LEU A 67 -2.95 -13.35 -11.30
N SER A 68 -1.69 -12.95 -11.11
CA SER A 68 -0.56 -13.85 -10.95
C SER A 68 0.33 -13.34 -9.83
N VAL A 69 1.07 -14.25 -9.20
CA VAL A 69 2.03 -13.93 -8.16
C VAL A 69 3.37 -14.56 -8.49
N THR A 70 4.42 -13.73 -8.50
CA THR A 70 5.80 -14.18 -8.65
C THR A 70 6.49 -14.04 -7.31
N VAL A 71 7.01 -15.15 -6.78
CA VAL A 71 7.77 -15.20 -5.54
C VAL A 71 9.25 -15.34 -5.88
N HIS A 72 10.08 -14.53 -5.23
CA HIS A 72 11.53 -14.58 -5.36
C HIS A 72 12.10 -15.41 -4.22
N ALA A 73 12.53 -16.63 -4.54
CA ALA A 73 13.07 -17.55 -3.55
C ALA A 73 14.08 -18.51 -4.18
N SER A 74 15.11 -18.89 -3.44
CA SER A 74 16.13 -19.87 -3.84
C SER A 74 16.30 -20.95 -2.78
N GLY A 75 16.71 -22.15 -3.21
CA GLY A 75 16.78 -23.35 -2.37
C GLY A 75 15.70 -24.35 -2.76
N SER A 76 15.53 -25.39 -1.93
CA SER A 76 14.57 -26.47 -2.20
C SER A 76 13.41 -26.42 -1.21
N GLY A 77 12.27 -25.95 -1.71
CA GLY A 77 11.04 -25.84 -0.95
C GLY A 77 9.82 -25.73 -1.86
N ARG A 78 8.70 -25.38 -1.23
CA ARG A 78 7.39 -25.27 -1.87
C ARG A 78 6.82 -23.88 -1.68
N ILE A 79 6.16 -23.38 -2.71
CA ILE A 79 5.37 -22.15 -2.69
C ILE A 79 3.91 -22.56 -2.88
N GLU A 80 3.05 -22.12 -1.96
CA GLU A 80 1.61 -22.35 -2.00
C GLU A 80 0.88 -21.01 -2.11
N LEU A 81 0.01 -20.93 -3.11
CA LEU A 81 -1.01 -19.91 -3.21
C LEU A 81 -2.24 -20.38 -2.44
N VAL A 82 -2.52 -19.75 -1.31
CA VAL A 82 -3.66 -20.08 -0.46
C VAL A 82 -4.78 -19.07 -0.67
N GLY A 83 -5.96 -19.56 -1.01
CA GLY A 83 -7.17 -18.76 -1.13
C GLY A 83 -8.06 -18.91 0.09
N VAL A 84 -8.58 -17.80 0.60
CA VAL A 84 -9.48 -17.74 1.75
C VAL A 84 -10.85 -17.23 1.34
N ARG A 85 -11.89 -18.01 1.63
CA ARG A 85 -13.28 -17.55 1.51
C ARG A 85 -13.88 -17.37 2.89
N SER A 86 -14.72 -16.35 3.04
CA SER A 86 -15.58 -16.23 4.20
C SER A 86 -16.80 -17.13 4.04
N VAL A 87 -17.12 -17.88 5.08
CA VAL A 87 -18.31 -18.72 5.19
C VAL A 87 -19.16 -18.20 6.35
N VAL A 88 -20.48 -18.38 6.28
CA VAL A 88 -21.44 -17.93 7.31
C VAL A 88 -21.30 -16.43 7.64
N ARG A 89 -21.48 -15.55 6.66
CA ARG A 89 -21.48 -14.08 6.84
C ARG A 89 -20.26 -13.51 7.61
N GLY A 90 -19.06 -14.05 7.44
CA GLY A 90 -17.88 -13.54 8.15
C GLY A 90 -17.47 -14.33 9.40
N LEU A 91 -18.26 -15.31 9.84
CA LEU A 91 -18.05 -15.99 11.11
C LEU A 91 -17.00 -17.11 11.03
N SER A 92 -16.86 -17.76 9.88
CA SER A 92 -15.82 -18.75 9.63
C SER A 92 -15.04 -18.45 8.36
N LEU A 93 -13.77 -18.86 8.35
CA LEU A 93 -12.89 -18.74 7.20
C LEU A 93 -12.55 -20.15 6.74
N GLN A 94 -12.60 -20.37 5.43
CA GLN A 94 -12.15 -21.63 4.84
C GLN A 94 -11.00 -21.34 3.89
N GLU A 95 -9.89 -22.05 4.12
CA GLU A 95 -8.68 -21.97 3.34
C GLU A 95 -8.59 -23.14 2.36
N LYS A 96 -8.04 -22.87 1.18
CA LYS A 96 -7.77 -23.89 0.17
C LYS A 96 -6.48 -23.52 -0.55
N ILE A 97 -5.60 -24.50 -0.77
CA ILE A 97 -4.47 -24.35 -1.68
C ILE A 97 -5.04 -24.31 -3.11
N VAL A 98 -4.84 -23.18 -3.77
CA VAL A 98 -5.39 -22.89 -5.11
C VAL A 98 -4.39 -23.27 -6.19
N ALA A 99 -3.11 -23.03 -5.93
CA ALA A 99 -2.00 -23.48 -6.76
C ALA A 99 -0.78 -23.74 -5.86
N SER A 100 0.11 -24.61 -6.30
CA SER A 100 1.38 -24.87 -5.62
C SER A 100 2.44 -25.25 -6.64
N SER A 101 3.69 -24.87 -6.36
CA SER A 101 4.86 -25.28 -7.14
C SER A 101 6.06 -25.44 -6.22
N GLY A 102 7.00 -26.29 -6.62
CA GLY A 102 8.36 -26.24 -6.08
C GLY A 102 9.04 -24.92 -6.48
N ILE A 103 10.05 -24.52 -5.72
CA ILE A 103 10.86 -23.34 -6.01
C ILE A 103 11.66 -23.56 -7.30
N SER A 104 11.51 -22.64 -8.26
CA SER A 104 12.24 -22.66 -9.52
C SER A 104 13.74 -22.44 -9.30
N SER A 105 14.57 -23.16 -10.06
CA SER A 105 16.02 -22.94 -10.11
C SER A 105 16.42 -21.54 -10.59
N SER A 106 15.53 -20.84 -11.30
CA SER A 106 15.73 -19.44 -11.72
C SER A 106 15.64 -18.42 -10.58
N GLY A 107 15.22 -18.86 -9.38
CA GLY A 107 14.94 -17.98 -8.25
C GLY A 107 13.58 -17.27 -8.33
N LYS A 108 12.84 -17.39 -9.44
CA LYS A 108 11.53 -16.75 -9.66
C LYS A 108 10.49 -17.81 -9.96
N THR A 109 9.51 -17.96 -9.07
CA THR A 109 8.42 -18.92 -9.23
C THR A 109 7.11 -18.17 -9.39
N THR A 110 6.44 -18.35 -10.52
CA THR A 110 5.15 -17.69 -10.81
C THR A 110 4.01 -18.68 -10.69
N LEU A 111 2.98 -18.30 -9.93
CA LEU A 111 1.71 -19.01 -9.84
C LEU A 111 0.61 -18.13 -10.42
N GLU A 112 -0.18 -18.67 -11.33
CA GLU A 112 -1.39 -18.01 -11.81
C GLU A 112 -2.55 -18.29 -10.86
N VAL A 113 -3.47 -17.33 -10.71
CA VAL A 113 -4.70 -17.51 -9.94
C VAL A 113 -5.80 -17.97 -10.90
N PRO A 114 -6.21 -19.25 -10.86
CA PRO A 114 -7.19 -19.79 -11.80
C PRO A 114 -8.55 -19.11 -11.62
N ASP A 115 -9.18 -18.71 -12.74
CA ASP A 115 -10.50 -18.10 -12.78
C ASP A 115 -10.70 -16.94 -11.78
N PHE A 116 -9.68 -16.08 -11.62
CA PHE A 116 -9.69 -14.98 -10.63
C PHE A 116 -10.99 -14.14 -10.68
N ALA A 117 -11.47 -13.79 -11.88
CA ALA A 117 -12.71 -13.02 -12.04
C ALA A 117 -13.98 -13.76 -11.55
N LYS A 118 -14.00 -15.09 -11.58
CA LYS A 118 -15.21 -15.91 -11.31
C LYS A 118 -15.23 -16.52 -9.90
N THR A 119 -14.09 -16.61 -9.23
CA THR A 119 -13.99 -17.22 -7.90
C THR A 119 -14.62 -16.37 -6.80
N PHE A 120 -15.14 -17.02 -5.75
CA PHE A 120 -15.65 -16.39 -4.53
C PHE A 120 -14.58 -16.21 -3.43
N ILE A 121 -13.32 -16.49 -3.74
CA ILE A 121 -12.21 -16.23 -2.81
C ILE A 121 -12.08 -14.72 -2.59
N GLY A 122 -12.06 -14.32 -1.32
CA GLY A 122 -12.02 -12.92 -0.90
C GLY A 122 -10.60 -12.43 -0.60
N THR A 123 -9.71 -13.34 -0.24
CA THR A 123 -8.32 -13.02 0.13
C THR A 123 -7.38 -14.11 -0.38
N TYR A 124 -6.21 -13.73 -0.88
CA TYR A 124 -5.11 -14.67 -1.14
C TYR A 124 -3.89 -14.31 -0.32
N PHE A 125 -3.09 -15.31 0.01
CA PHE A 125 -1.75 -15.12 0.54
C PHE A 125 -0.81 -16.20 0.02
N ILE A 126 0.49 -15.96 0.20
CA ILE A 126 1.55 -16.90 -0.14
C ILE A 126 2.09 -17.53 1.12
N ARG A 127 2.34 -18.84 1.05
CA ARG A 127 3.11 -19.60 2.01
C ARG A 127 4.33 -20.19 1.32
N VAL A 128 5.47 -20.13 1.98
CA VAL A 128 6.74 -20.71 1.52
C VAL A 128 7.26 -21.64 2.60
N SER A 129 7.53 -22.89 2.24
CA SER A 129 8.03 -23.91 3.17
C SER A 129 9.36 -24.47 2.68
N ALA A 130 10.35 -24.57 3.56
CA ALA A 130 11.64 -25.19 3.27
C ALA A 130 11.52 -26.72 3.42
N GLU A 131 11.84 -27.48 2.37
CA GLU A 131 11.61 -28.94 2.36
C GLU A 131 12.92 -29.73 2.43
N GLN A 132 13.76 -29.65 1.41
CA GLN A 132 14.95 -30.52 1.30
C GLN A 132 16.23 -29.80 1.74
N SER A 133 16.26 -28.48 1.57
CA SER A 133 17.33 -27.57 1.99
C SER A 133 16.72 -26.32 2.62
N ASP A 134 17.59 -25.46 3.13
CA ASP A 134 17.20 -24.11 3.50
C ASP A 134 16.70 -23.34 2.28
N VAL A 135 15.81 -22.38 2.52
CA VAL A 135 15.20 -21.52 1.51
C VAL A 135 15.46 -20.07 1.87
N VAL A 136 15.91 -19.29 0.90
CA VAL A 136 16.04 -17.83 1.02
C VAL A 136 14.93 -17.18 0.23
N VAL A 137 14.12 -16.35 0.87
CA VAL A 137 13.03 -15.57 0.26
C VAL A 137 13.45 -14.10 0.23
N SER A 138 13.32 -13.43 -0.92
CA SER A 138 13.61 -11.99 -1.08
C SER A 138 12.37 -11.16 -1.42
N GLY A 139 11.18 -11.75 -1.26
CA GLY A 139 9.89 -11.11 -1.49
C GLY A 139 9.20 -11.63 -2.74
N GLY A 140 8.48 -10.75 -3.43
CA GLY A 140 7.70 -11.12 -4.61
C GLY A 140 6.71 -10.05 -5.01
N GLN A 141 5.83 -10.37 -5.94
CA GLN A 141 4.90 -9.41 -6.52
C GLN A 141 3.63 -10.07 -7.05
N TRP A 142 2.50 -9.45 -6.73
CA TRP A 142 1.21 -9.64 -7.38
C TRP A 142 1.14 -8.77 -8.62
N THR A 143 0.77 -9.38 -9.74
CA THR A 143 0.71 -8.72 -11.03
C THR A 143 -0.55 -9.10 -11.80
N THR A 144 -0.89 -8.28 -12.79
CA THR A 144 -1.98 -8.56 -13.73
C THR A 144 -1.54 -8.29 -15.16
N THR A 145 -2.12 -9.01 -16.11
CA THR A 145 -2.04 -8.70 -17.54
C THR A 145 -3.29 -7.98 -18.06
N THR A 146 -4.21 -7.61 -17.16
CA THR A 146 -5.37 -6.77 -17.48
C THR A 146 -4.87 -5.46 -18.08
N THR A 147 -5.46 -5.04 -19.19
CA THR A 147 -5.10 -3.74 -19.81
C THR A 147 -5.56 -2.59 -18.92
N ALA A 148 -4.66 -1.67 -18.60
CA ALA A 148 -4.99 -0.49 -17.81
C ALA A 148 -6.02 0.38 -18.56
N PRO A 149 -7.18 0.69 -17.95
CA PRO A 149 -8.25 1.45 -18.61
C PRO A 149 -7.94 2.94 -18.75
N ARG A 150 -6.95 3.46 -18.02
CA ARG A 150 -6.57 4.88 -18.00
C ARG A 150 -5.11 5.05 -17.65
N GLU A 151 -4.55 6.18 -18.03
CA GLU A 151 -3.26 6.63 -17.53
C GLU A 151 -3.43 7.31 -16.16
N VAL A 152 -2.52 7.02 -15.24
CA VAL A 152 -2.45 7.67 -13.93
C VAL A 152 -1.09 8.33 -13.76
N ARG A 153 -1.14 9.61 -13.39
CA ARG A 153 -0.03 10.45 -12.94
C ARG A 153 -0.38 10.97 -11.54
N LEU A 154 0.36 10.52 -10.54
CA LEU A 154 0.08 10.77 -9.12
C LEU A 154 1.11 11.74 -8.53
N SER A 155 0.65 12.83 -7.94
CA SER A 155 1.51 13.77 -7.23
C SER A 155 1.26 13.70 -5.73
N LEU A 156 2.31 13.50 -4.94
CA LEU A 156 2.28 13.61 -3.49
C LEU A 156 2.42 15.09 -3.13
N SER A 157 1.49 15.63 -2.35
CA SER A 157 1.55 17.01 -1.85
C SER A 157 1.77 16.98 -0.35
N ILE A 158 2.98 17.33 0.08
CA ILE A 158 3.39 17.35 1.49
C ILE A 158 3.52 18.80 1.94
N THR A 159 2.78 19.19 2.97
CA THR A 159 2.91 20.51 3.58
C THR A 159 3.85 20.43 4.78
N THR A 160 4.84 21.31 4.87
CA THR A 160 5.78 21.30 6.01
C THR A 160 6.03 22.69 6.61
N PHE A 161 6.27 22.74 7.92
CA PHE A 161 6.68 23.93 8.66
C PHE A 161 7.66 23.55 9.79
N ASN A 162 8.96 23.82 9.59
CA ASN A 162 10.02 23.54 10.57
C ASN A 162 10.13 22.05 11.01
N ARG A 163 9.89 21.11 10.09
CA ARG A 163 9.99 19.65 10.34
C ARG A 163 10.90 18.95 9.32
N GLN A 164 12.03 19.56 9.01
CA GLN A 164 12.98 19.08 8.01
C GLN A 164 13.48 17.67 8.32
N ASP A 165 13.66 17.33 9.60
CA ASP A 165 14.13 16.03 10.06
C ASP A 165 13.12 14.89 9.81
N TYR A 166 11.84 15.21 9.63
CA TYR A 166 10.78 14.24 9.32
C TYR A 166 10.52 14.14 7.82
N VAL A 167 10.36 15.30 7.15
CA VAL A 167 9.98 15.33 5.73
C VAL A 167 11.11 14.85 4.82
N LYS A 168 12.39 15.13 5.14
CA LYS A 168 13.53 14.74 4.30
C LYS A 168 13.68 13.22 4.18
N PRO A 169 13.68 12.44 5.28
CA PRO A 169 13.67 10.98 5.19
C PRO A 169 12.48 10.42 4.41
N THR A 170 11.27 10.97 4.62
CA THR A 170 10.07 10.53 3.89
C THR A 170 10.20 10.77 2.40
N VAL A 171 10.64 11.96 1.99
CA VAL A 171 10.92 12.29 0.58
C VAL A 171 11.96 11.36 -0.02
N ALA A 172 13.08 11.11 0.69
CA ALA A 172 14.12 10.21 0.22
C ALA A 172 13.59 8.78 0.00
N LYS A 173 12.77 8.25 0.92
CA LYS A 173 12.10 6.95 0.77
C LYS A 173 11.19 6.90 -0.46
N VAL A 174 10.43 7.96 -0.72
CA VAL A 174 9.55 8.02 -1.91
C VAL A 174 10.37 8.10 -3.20
N LEU A 175 11.44 8.90 -3.24
CA LEU A 175 12.31 8.98 -4.43
C LEU A 175 12.96 7.63 -4.73
N GLN A 176 13.48 6.94 -3.71
CA GLN A 176 14.03 5.60 -3.84
C GLN A 176 12.97 4.59 -4.34
N LEU A 177 11.72 4.70 -3.88
CA LEU A 177 10.62 3.85 -4.36
C LEU A 177 10.34 4.10 -5.84
N VAL A 178 10.25 5.35 -6.28
CA VAL A 178 10.00 5.73 -7.69
C VAL A 178 11.14 5.26 -8.59
N GLU A 179 12.38 5.31 -8.10
CA GLU A 179 13.55 4.78 -8.83
C GLU A 179 13.54 3.25 -8.95
N ASN A 180 13.11 2.53 -7.92
CA ASN A 180 13.16 1.07 -7.87
C ASN A 180 11.91 0.38 -8.43
N VAL A 181 10.81 1.11 -8.64
CA VAL A 181 9.54 0.54 -9.11
C VAL A 181 9.17 1.14 -10.46
N ASP A 182 9.42 0.38 -11.52
CA ASP A 182 9.21 0.84 -12.91
C ASP A 182 7.77 1.26 -13.22
N SER A 183 6.77 0.71 -12.51
CA SER A 183 5.37 1.16 -12.69
C SER A 183 5.14 2.60 -12.20
N LEU A 184 5.97 3.10 -11.28
CA LEU A 184 5.88 4.45 -10.72
C LEU A 184 6.80 5.45 -11.42
N ARG A 185 7.88 4.98 -12.05
CA ARG A 185 8.80 5.80 -12.83
C ARG A 185 8.02 6.66 -13.83
N ASP A 186 8.35 7.96 -13.87
CA ASP A 186 7.72 9.00 -14.71
C ASP A 186 6.21 9.17 -14.52
N ARG A 187 5.60 8.51 -13.53
CA ARG A 187 4.16 8.55 -13.22
C ARG A 187 3.86 8.96 -11.78
N MET A 188 4.90 9.16 -10.97
CA MET A 188 4.80 9.69 -9.61
C MET A 188 5.77 10.85 -9.39
N ARG A 189 5.29 11.93 -8.77
CA ARG A 189 6.09 13.10 -8.39
C ARG A 189 5.80 13.55 -6.96
N ILE A 190 6.71 14.32 -6.40
CA ILE A 190 6.62 14.89 -5.05
C ILE A 190 6.57 16.40 -5.17
N LEU A 191 5.61 17.01 -4.48
CA LEU A 191 5.53 18.44 -4.24
C LEU A 191 5.64 18.67 -2.73
N VAL A 192 6.64 19.45 -2.33
CA VAL A 192 6.79 19.92 -0.95
C VAL A 192 6.38 21.38 -0.89
N VAL A 193 5.32 21.68 -0.14
CA VAL A 193 4.90 23.04 0.17
C VAL A 193 5.56 23.47 1.48
N ASP A 194 6.57 24.32 1.37
CA ASP A 194 7.34 24.81 2.52
C ASP A 194 6.75 26.11 3.05
N ASN A 195 6.04 26.01 4.18
CA ASN A 195 5.44 27.14 4.87
C ASN A 195 6.45 27.95 5.71
N ALA A 196 7.65 27.40 5.96
CA ALA A 196 8.70 28.05 6.76
C ALA A 196 9.78 28.71 5.90
N ARG A 197 9.82 28.35 4.61
CA ARG A 197 10.73 28.88 3.60
C ARG A 197 12.21 28.67 3.88
N ASN A 198 12.53 27.49 4.39
CA ASN A 198 13.85 27.14 4.88
C ASN A 198 14.25 25.69 4.55
N ILE A 199 13.50 24.98 3.69
CA ILE A 199 13.85 23.64 3.25
C ILE A 199 14.55 23.65 1.89
N ASN A 200 15.63 22.88 1.82
CA ASN A 200 16.30 22.50 0.58
C ASN A 200 16.55 21.00 0.59
N PHE A 201 16.42 20.38 -0.57
CA PHE A 201 16.71 18.97 -0.79
C PHE A 201 17.98 18.84 -1.62
N ASP A 202 18.88 17.96 -1.17
CA ASP A 202 20.07 17.58 -1.93
C ASP A 202 19.71 16.35 -2.76
N THR A 203 19.17 16.58 -3.96
CA THR A 203 18.70 15.54 -4.87
C THR A 203 19.29 15.74 -6.26
N ALA A 204 19.34 14.67 -7.05
CA ALA A 204 19.76 14.76 -8.46
C ALA A 204 18.92 15.82 -9.21
N PRO A 205 19.49 16.53 -10.22
CA PRO A 205 18.80 17.62 -10.91
C PRO A 205 17.45 17.26 -11.54
N ASN A 206 17.27 15.99 -11.93
CA ASN A 206 16.04 15.48 -12.55
C ASN A 206 15.21 14.61 -11.60
N ALA A 207 15.47 14.68 -10.29
CA ALA A 207 14.65 13.99 -9.30
C ALA A 207 13.19 14.51 -9.41
N PRO A 208 12.17 13.63 -9.33
CA PRO A 208 10.76 14.02 -9.48
C PRO A 208 10.23 14.73 -8.22
N ILE A 209 10.89 15.80 -7.79
CA ILE A 209 10.55 16.63 -6.64
C ILE A 209 10.50 18.10 -7.03
N THR A 210 9.51 18.81 -6.51
CA THR A 210 9.39 20.27 -6.61
C THR A 210 9.13 20.84 -5.22
N VAL A 211 9.76 21.98 -4.90
CA VAL A 211 9.54 22.71 -3.66
C VAL A 211 8.85 24.03 -3.97
N VAL A 212 7.71 24.27 -3.33
CA VAL A 212 6.96 25.53 -3.43
C VAL A 212 7.03 26.25 -2.11
N GLN A 213 7.59 27.45 -2.16
CA GLN A 213 7.68 28.37 -1.03
C GLN A 213 6.30 28.99 -0.76
N ASN A 214 5.85 28.97 0.49
CA ASN A 214 4.54 29.45 0.90
C ASN A 214 4.67 30.29 2.20
N PRO A 215 3.93 31.39 2.40
CA PRO A 215 3.77 31.94 3.75
C PRO A 215 3.09 30.92 4.67
N ASN A 216 3.30 31.02 5.98
CA ASN A 216 2.62 30.14 6.93
C ASN A 216 1.13 30.45 6.99
N LEU A 217 0.32 29.62 6.31
CA LEU A 217 -1.14 29.67 6.29
C LEU A 217 -1.76 28.42 6.94
N GLY A 218 -0.99 27.75 7.82
CA GLY A 218 -1.36 26.47 8.42
C GLY A 218 -1.42 25.31 7.42
N GLY A 219 -1.90 24.16 7.90
CA GLY A 219 -2.02 22.93 7.08
C GLY A 219 -2.99 23.11 5.91
N ALA A 220 -4.18 23.66 6.17
CA ALA A 220 -5.18 23.92 5.13
C ALA A 220 -4.63 24.81 4.00
N GLY A 221 -3.95 25.90 4.35
CA GLY A 221 -3.34 26.80 3.37
C GLY A 221 -2.19 26.16 2.58
N GLY A 222 -1.38 25.31 3.22
CA GLY A 222 -0.33 24.57 2.53
C GLY A 222 -0.87 23.51 1.56
N PHE A 223 -1.85 22.71 1.98
CA PHE A 223 -2.49 21.74 1.08
C PHE A 223 -3.26 22.43 -0.06
N ALA A 224 -3.95 23.54 0.22
CA ALA A 224 -4.59 24.36 -0.82
C ALA A 224 -3.56 24.85 -1.86
N ARG A 225 -2.42 25.38 -1.38
CA ARG A 225 -1.32 25.84 -2.23
C ARG A 225 -0.79 24.70 -3.12
N GLY A 226 -0.64 23.50 -2.55
CA GLY A 226 -0.23 22.31 -3.28
C GLY A 226 -1.20 21.93 -4.40
N ILE A 227 -2.49 21.87 -4.09
CA ILE A 227 -3.54 21.53 -5.07
C ILE A 227 -3.59 22.56 -6.21
N ILE A 228 -3.53 23.86 -5.89
CA ILE A 228 -3.48 24.93 -6.88
C ILE A 228 -2.29 24.74 -7.82
N HIS A 229 -1.09 24.55 -7.27
CA HIS A 229 0.12 24.36 -8.05
C HIS A 229 0.03 23.18 -9.01
N LEU A 230 -0.42 22.01 -8.52
CA LEU A 230 -0.52 20.80 -9.33
C LEU A 230 -1.57 20.90 -10.45
N ARG A 231 -2.63 21.67 -10.23
CA ARG A 231 -3.66 21.96 -11.25
C ARG A 231 -3.13 22.91 -12.31
N ASP A 232 -2.45 23.97 -11.91
CA ASP A 232 -1.84 24.93 -12.82
C ASP A 232 -0.76 24.27 -13.71
N GLU A 233 0.00 23.31 -13.16
CA GLU A 233 0.98 22.52 -13.91
C GLU A 233 0.33 21.60 -14.95
N GLY A 234 -0.88 21.08 -14.69
CA GLY A 234 -1.64 20.23 -15.63
C GLY A 234 -1.07 18.82 -15.85
N TRP A 235 0.01 18.44 -15.16
CA TRP A 235 0.58 17.09 -15.25
C TRP A 235 -0.17 16.06 -14.39
N SER A 236 -0.69 16.47 -13.23
CA SER A 236 -1.27 15.53 -12.27
C SER A 236 -2.67 15.08 -12.69
N THR A 237 -2.94 13.77 -12.62
CA THR A 237 -4.31 13.23 -12.73
C THR A 237 -4.94 12.97 -11.35
N HIS A 238 -4.08 12.63 -10.39
CA HIS A 238 -4.44 12.33 -9.01
C HIS A 238 -3.47 13.06 -8.08
N VAL A 239 -3.94 13.40 -6.90
CA VAL A 239 -3.13 13.97 -5.82
C VAL A 239 -3.26 13.08 -4.58
N LEU A 240 -2.16 12.91 -3.85
CA LEU A 240 -2.14 12.33 -2.50
C LEU A 240 -1.68 13.42 -1.54
N LEU A 241 -2.58 13.86 -0.65
CA LEU A 241 -2.22 14.69 0.49
C LEU A 241 -1.57 13.79 1.55
N MET A 242 -0.45 14.27 2.11
CA MET A 242 0.30 13.56 3.13
C MET A 242 0.89 14.55 4.13
N ASP A 243 0.86 14.19 5.42
CA ASP A 243 1.50 14.97 6.49
C ASP A 243 3.02 14.78 6.46
N ASP A 244 3.76 15.72 7.05
CA ASP A 244 5.23 15.73 7.04
C ASP A 244 5.86 14.93 8.18
N ASP A 245 5.10 14.60 9.22
CA ASP A 245 5.54 13.91 10.45
C ASP A 245 5.03 12.46 10.57
N ILE A 246 4.75 11.79 9.44
CA ILE A 246 4.37 10.37 9.43
C ILE A 246 5.53 9.43 9.09
N THR A 247 5.47 8.21 9.62
CA THR A 247 6.24 7.09 9.08
C THR A 247 5.45 6.42 7.96
N LEU A 248 5.88 6.65 6.72
CA LEU A 248 5.25 6.08 5.54
C LEU A 248 5.65 4.61 5.31
N GLU A 249 4.66 3.75 5.09
CA GLU A 249 4.85 2.44 4.46
C GLU A 249 4.88 2.59 2.93
N PRO A 250 6.06 2.45 2.26
CA PRO A 250 6.17 2.75 0.82
C PRO A 250 5.28 1.87 -0.05
N GLU A 251 4.99 0.64 0.38
CA GLU A 251 4.10 -0.26 -0.35
C GLU A 251 2.66 0.28 -0.46
N ALA A 252 2.23 1.16 0.45
CA ALA A 252 0.94 1.84 0.34
C ALA A 252 0.85 2.69 -0.95
N LEU A 253 1.95 3.33 -1.38
CA LEU A 253 1.98 4.12 -2.62
C LEU A 253 1.83 3.26 -3.87
N VAL A 254 2.49 2.09 -3.90
CA VAL A 254 2.38 1.12 -4.99
C VAL A 254 0.92 0.67 -5.15
N ARG A 255 0.28 0.30 -4.04
CA ARG A 255 -1.13 -0.14 -4.02
C ARG A 255 -2.09 0.97 -4.41
N THR A 256 -1.89 2.19 -3.89
CA THR A 256 -2.72 3.35 -4.24
C THR A 256 -2.66 3.65 -5.73
N PHE A 257 -1.45 3.68 -6.31
CA PHE A 257 -1.25 3.92 -7.73
C PHE A 257 -1.91 2.83 -8.59
N ALA A 258 -1.71 1.56 -8.25
CA ALA A 258 -2.32 0.44 -8.95
C ALA A 258 -3.86 0.46 -8.83
N LEU A 259 -4.40 0.80 -7.66
CA LEU A 259 -5.84 0.87 -7.45
C LEU A 259 -6.47 1.96 -8.33
N PHE A 260 -5.88 3.16 -8.42
CA PHE A 260 -6.35 4.21 -9.33
C PHE A 260 -6.27 3.80 -10.80
N THR A 261 -5.19 3.11 -11.18
CA THR A 261 -4.96 2.68 -12.56
C THR A 261 -6.11 1.79 -13.06
N PHE A 262 -6.59 0.88 -12.21
CA PHE A 262 -7.63 -0.08 -12.59
C PHE A 262 -9.03 0.24 -12.04
N ALA A 263 -9.19 1.32 -11.28
CA ALA A 263 -10.46 1.66 -10.62
C ALA A 263 -11.63 1.70 -11.61
N ARG A 264 -12.77 1.10 -11.25
CA ARG A 264 -14.00 1.18 -12.04
C ARG A 264 -14.59 2.59 -11.98
N ASP A 265 -14.61 3.17 -10.78
CA ASP A 265 -15.02 4.55 -10.56
C ASP A 265 -13.86 5.50 -10.88
N ALA A 266 -14.10 6.49 -11.73
CA ALA A 266 -13.13 7.53 -12.03
C ALA A 266 -12.99 8.55 -10.89
N ASN A 267 -13.97 8.60 -9.98
CA ASN A 267 -14.02 9.49 -8.82
C ASN A 267 -13.62 8.79 -7.51
N LEU A 268 -12.99 7.61 -7.59
CA LEU A 268 -12.57 6.86 -6.40
C LEU A 268 -11.63 7.72 -5.55
N CYS A 269 -11.97 7.91 -4.28
CA CYS A 269 -11.05 8.47 -3.27
C CYS A 269 -10.50 7.34 -2.40
N ILE A 270 -9.24 7.47 -1.98
CA ILE A 270 -8.54 6.50 -1.16
C ILE A 270 -8.06 7.21 0.11
N HIS A 271 -8.32 6.58 1.25
CA HIS A 271 -7.78 7.01 2.53
C HIS A 271 -6.86 5.93 3.09
N GLY A 272 -5.68 6.34 3.54
CA GLY A 272 -4.75 5.46 4.23
C GLY A 272 -5.13 5.35 5.69
N ALA A 273 -5.21 4.12 6.20
CA ALA A 273 -5.40 3.90 7.62
C ALA A 273 -4.16 4.40 8.39
N MET A 274 -4.39 5.13 9.48
CA MET A 274 -3.34 5.54 10.40
C MET A 274 -3.15 4.46 11.46
N LEU A 275 -1.92 4.02 11.63
CA LEU A 275 -1.49 3.15 12.72
C LEU A 275 -0.88 4.02 13.83
N SER A 276 -0.96 3.57 15.07
CA SER A 276 -0.30 4.26 16.19
C SER A 276 1.21 4.13 16.06
N GLU A 277 1.94 5.24 16.23
CA GLU A 277 3.40 5.21 16.27
C GLU A 277 3.92 4.52 17.55
N GLU A 278 3.25 4.74 18.68
CA GLU A 278 3.57 4.11 19.97
C GLU A 278 3.28 2.61 19.97
N GLN A 279 2.20 2.20 19.29
CA GLN A 279 1.77 0.81 19.17
C GLN A 279 1.59 0.48 17.69
N ALA A 280 2.70 0.17 17.01
CA ALA A 280 2.76 -0.03 15.56
C ALA A 280 1.76 -1.04 14.99
N TRP A 281 1.23 -1.96 15.80
CA TRP A 281 0.20 -2.92 15.41
C TRP A 281 -1.24 -2.39 15.46
N MET A 282 -1.50 -1.30 16.21
CA MET A 282 -2.84 -0.81 16.47
C MET A 282 -3.29 0.17 15.39
N GLN A 283 -4.42 -0.12 14.75
CA GLN A 283 -5.07 0.85 13.87
C GLN A 283 -5.73 1.95 14.71
N PHE A 284 -5.33 3.20 14.49
CA PHE A 284 -5.93 4.35 15.14
C PHE A 284 -7.20 4.80 14.42
N GLU A 285 -7.13 4.92 13.09
CA GLU A 285 -8.25 5.39 12.27
C GLU A 285 -8.13 4.94 10.81
N ALA A 286 -9.21 4.42 10.24
CA ALA A 286 -9.38 4.12 8.82
C ALA A 286 -10.53 4.94 8.21
N GLY A 287 -10.54 6.24 8.51
CA GLY A 287 -11.59 7.20 8.20
C GLY A 287 -12.58 7.39 9.35
N SER A 288 -13.40 8.44 9.26
CA SER A 288 -14.26 8.88 10.35
C SER A 288 -15.70 9.15 9.94
N LYS A 289 -16.62 9.11 10.90
CA LYS A 289 -18.02 9.52 10.75
C LYS A 289 -18.39 10.62 11.73
N TYR A 290 -19.25 11.53 11.29
CA TYR A 290 -19.97 12.43 12.19
C TYR A 290 -20.89 11.63 13.11
N ARG A 291 -21.03 12.08 14.35
CA ARG A 291 -22.06 11.56 15.26
C ARG A 291 -23.40 12.14 14.87
N TRP A 292 -24.47 11.40 15.16
CA TRP A 292 -25.82 11.94 14.98
C TRP A 292 -25.98 13.22 15.80
N ARG A 293 -26.30 14.34 15.13
CA ARG A 293 -26.44 15.68 15.70
C ARG A 293 -25.17 16.26 16.35
N SER A 294 -23.97 15.74 16.04
CA SER A 294 -22.72 16.38 16.44
C SER A 294 -21.65 16.32 15.36
N LEU A 295 -21.04 17.46 15.07
CA LEU A 295 -19.90 17.58 14.16
C LEU A 295 -18.60 17.08 14.82
N TYR A 296 -18.47 17.20 16.14
CA TYR A 296 -17.30 16.78 16.91
C TYR A 296 -17.65 16.17 18.28
N PRO A 297 -16.82 15.25 18.82
CA PRO A 297 -15.68 14.62 18.15
C PRO A 297 -16.14 13.65 17.05
N LEU A 298 -15.31 13.52 16.01
CA LEU A 298 -15.50 12.51 14.97
C LEU A 298 -15.41 11.10 15.57
N ARG A 299 -16.11 10.14 14.97
CA ARG A 299 -16.02 8.73 15.33
C ARG A 299 -15.13 8.00 14.34
N ALA A 300 -13.89 7.74 14.77
CA ALA A 300 -12.93 6.92 14.02
C ALA A 300 -13.50 5.52 13.74
N ILE A 301 -13.26 5.03 12.53
CA ILE A 301 -13.62 3.69 12.08
C ILE A 301 -12.40 2.79 12.21
N GLY A 302 -12.60 1.59 12.76
CA GLY A 302 -11.53 0.61 12.91
C GLY A 302 -10.47 0.97 13.94
N ARG A 303 -10.80 1.94 14.82
CA ARG A 303 -9.99 2.27 15.98
C ARG A 303 -9.83 1.04 16.87
N GLU A 304 -8.61 0.83 17.38
CA GLU A 304 -8.22 -0.28 18.26
C GLU A 304 -8.29 -1.66 17.60
N ASP A 305 -8.45 -1.76 16.27
CA ASP A 305 -8.24 -3.02 15.56
C ASP A 305 -6.74 -3.40 15.68
N ASP A 306 -6.45 -4.59 16.24
CA ASP A 306 -5.10 -5.15 16.29
C ASP A 306 -4.76 -5.82 14.96
N LEU A 307 -3.93 -5.16 14.15
CA LEU A 307 -3.60 -5.62 12.80
C LEU A 307 -2.68 -6.86 12.79
N ARG A 308 -2.22 -7.34 13.95
CA ARG A 308 -1.57 -8.65 14.09
C ARG A 308 -2.57 -9.78 14.14
N GLU A 309 -3.87 -9.53 14.29
CA GLU A 309 -4.86 -10.59 14.27
C GLU A 309 -5.01 -11.18 12.86
N ARG A 310 -4.63 -12.46 12.72
CA ARG A 310 -4.76 -13.22 11.47
C ARG A 310 -6.18 -13.18 10.90
N LYS A 311 -7.19 -13.24 11.77
CA LYS A 311 -8.61 -13.20 11.37
C LYS A 311 -8.97 -11.87 10.70
N LEU A 312 -8.42 -10.75 11.16
CA LEU A 312 -8.66 -9.44 10.56
C LEU A 312 -8.00 -9.34 9.19
N ALA A 313 -6.75 -9.81 9.06
CA ALA A 313 -6.02 -9.84 7.80
C ALA A 313 -6.73 -10.69 6.72
N LEU A 314 -7.26 -11.85 7.09
CA LEU A 314 -7.85 -12.79 6.13
C LEU A 314 -9.29 -12.49 5.74
N ARG A 315 -10.00 -11.65 6.52
CA ARG A 315 -11.41 -11.34 6.28
C ARG A 315 -11.56 -10.41 5.09
N ASP A 316 -12.34 -10.82 4.08
CA ASP A 316 -12.84 -9.92 3.03
C ASP A 316 -13.93 -9.01 3.58
N ALA A 317 -13.51 -7.95 4.28
CA ALA A 317 -14.41 -6.92 4.76
C ALA A 317 -14.76 -5.95 3.64
N HIS A 318 -16.06 -5.68 3.47
CA HIS A 318 -16.54 -4.62 2.61
C HIS A 318 -16.02 -3.25 3.05
N GLU A 319 -15.84 -2.38 2.07
CA GLU A 319 -15.38 -1.01 2.24
C GLU A 319 -16.39 -0.25 3.11
N LYS A 320 -15.97 0.15 4.32
CA LYS A 320 -16.81 0.92 5.22
C LYS A 320 -16.93 2.33 4.66
N LYS A 321 -18.16 2.79 4.40
CA LYS A 321 -18.41 4.20 4.09
C LYS A 321 -17.96 5.07 5.25
N PHE A 322 -17.21 6.12 4.98
CA PHE A 322 -16.83 7.17 5.93
C PHE A 322 -17.25 8.54 5.39
N ALA A 323 -17.37 9.51 6.29
CA ALA A 323 -17.77 10.88 5.97
C ALA A 323 -16.59 11.85 5.93
N TYR A 324 -15.49 11.48 6.58
CA TYR A 324 -14.29 12.31 6.71
C TYR A 324 -13.03 11.46 6.60
N THR A 325 -11.99 12.06 6.01
CA THR A 325 -10.63 11.52 5.89
C THR A 325 -9.67 12.63 6.27
N ALA A 326 -8.78 12.35 7.22
CA ALA A 326 -7.71 13.28 7.52
C ALA A 326 -6.62 13.24 6.46
N TRP A 327 -5.86 14.32 6.35
CA TRP A 327 -4.89 14.52 5.26
C TRP A 327 -3.51 13.90 5.49
N TRP A 328 -3.32 13.10 6.55
CA TRP A 328 -2.12 12.27 6.72
C TRP A 328 -1.90 11.33 5.52
N TYR A 329 -2.99 10.83 4.92
CA TYR A 329 -2.96 10.05 3.69
C TYR A 329 -4.34 10.07 3.04
N THR A 330 -4.58 11.04 2.16
CA THR A 330 -5.84 11.14 1.40
C THR A 330 -5.54 11.39 -0.06
N ALA A 331 -5.87 10.41 -0.90
CA ALA A 331 -5.65 10.47 -2.33
C ALA A 331 -6.97 10.53 -3.11
N PHE A 332 -7.00 11.35 -4.16
CA PHE A 332 -8.18 11.55 -4.99
C PHE A 332 -7.82 12.06 -6.40
N PRO A 333 -8.72 11.89 -7.38
CA PRO A 333 -8.57 12.48 -8.71
C PRO A 333 -8.57 13.99 -8.60
N ILE A 334 -7.59 14.67 -9.19
CA ILE A 334 -7.44 16.12 -9.03
C ILE A 334 -8.61 16.89 -9.65
N SER A 335 -9.36 16.26 -10.57
CA SER A 335 -10.52 16.79 -11.28
C SER A 335 -11.86 16.52 -10.58
N ILE A 336 -11.87 15.96 -9.37
CA ILE A 336 -13.11 15.57 -8.64
C ILE A 336 -14.10 16.74 -8.47
N THR A 337 -13.59 17.97 -8.40
CA THR A 337 -14.37 19.21 -8.42
C THR A 337 -13.78 20.18 -9.44
N ARG A 338 -14.63 21.00 -10.08
CA ARG A 338 -14.19 22.07 -10.98
C ARG A 338 -13.37 23.12 -10.23
N ASP A 339 -13.87 23.55 -9.08
CA ASP A 339 -13.18 24.49 -8.20
C ASP A 339 -12.08 23.77 -7.43
N ASN A 340 -11.07 24.51 -6.96
CA ASN A 340 -10.05 23.96 -6.07
C ASN A 340 -10.76 23.46 -4.81
N PRO A 341 -10.69 22.16 -4.47
CA PRO A 341 -11.21 21.69 -3.20
C PRO A 341 -10.35 22.36 -2.13
N LEU A 342 -10.87 23.45 -1.56
CA LEU A 342 -10.21 24.14 -0.48
C LEU A 342 -10.27 23.18 0.71
N PRO A 343 -9.13 22.72 1.23
CA PRO A 343 -9.10 21.89 2.42
C PRO A 343 -9.73 22.69 3.57
N VAL A 344 -10.80 22.18 4.20
CA VAL A 344 -11.51 22.80 5.34
C VAL A 344 -11.33 21.98 6.59
#